data_AF-A0A2H5ZAN3-F1
#
_entry.id   AF-A0A2H5ZAN3-F1
#
_cell.length_a   1.000
_cell.length_b   1.000
_cell.length_c   1.000
_cell.angle_alpha   90.00
_cell.angle_beta   90.00
_cell.angle_gamma   90.00
#
_symmetry.space_group_name_H-M   'P 1'
#
loop_
_entity.id
_entity.type
_entity.pdbx_description
1 polymer ?
#
loop_
_entity_poly.entity_id
_entity_poly.type
_entity_poly.pdbx_seq_one_letter_code
_entity_poly.pdbx_strand_id
1 'polypeptide(L)'
;MRRWFLGVVGAAMLGSAACGGGPSSTPLPTAAGTPYTDEQYLAVMCRDLDHLTDVLVTATNADDVRQALQRFIDDLRSVVPPADLAAFHAAFIAYLEEALAQPLDVITRKPPLPEEEVRRRLAAKEPTVPECRRPTFFSVEPAATPTP
;
A
#
# COMPACT_ATOMS: atom_id res chain seq x y z
N MET A 1 19.57 -58.54 32.65
CA MET A 1 20.33 -58.99 31.46
C MET A 1 19.71 -58.26 30.27
N ARG A 2 20.32 -57.15 29.82
CA ARG A 2 21.31 -57.05 28.74
C ARG A 2 20.67 -57.28 27.35
N ARG A 3 20.51 -56.14 26.64
CA ARG A 3 20.84 -55.88 25.22
C ARG A 3 19.79 -56.08 24.09
N TRP A 4 19.80 -55.04 23.21
CA TRP A 4 19.38 -54.91 21.78
C TRP A 4 17.99 -54.30 21.59
N PHE A 5 17.75 -53.23 20.81
CA PHE A 5 18.21 -52.85 19.47
C PHE A 5 18.48 -51.31 19.40
N LEU A 6 19.65 -50.81 18.98
CA LEU A 6 20.07 -50.51 17.59
C LEU A 6 18.99 -49.81 16.75
N GLY A 7 19.20 -48.50 16.54
CA GLY A 7 18.33 -47.63 15.78
C GLY A 7 18.43 -47.78 14.26
N VAL A 8 17.45 -47.19 13.58
CA VAL A 8 17.54 -46.78 12.19
C VAL A 8 16.80 -45.45 12.07
N VAL A 9 17.58 -44.41 11.76
CA VAL A 9 17.13 -43.15 11.18
C VAL A 9 16.64 -43.44 9.77
N GLY A 10 15.42 -43.04 9.45
CA GLY A 10 14.82 -43.26 8.13
C GLY A 10 13.65 -42.32 7.90
N ALA A 11 13.93 -41.03 7.79
CA ALA A 11 12.98 -40.03 7.33
C ALA A 11 12.77 -40.17 5.82
N ALA A 12 11.55 -40.50 5.40
CA ALA A 12 11.08 -40.29 4.04
C ALA A 12 9.61 -39.87 4.13
N MET A 13 9.37 -38.58 4.36
CA MET A 13 8.04 -38.02 4.26
C MET A 13 7.65 -37.89 2.79
N LEU A 14 6.50 -38.50 2.48
CA LEU A 14 5.73 -38.28 1.28
C LEU A 14 5.12 -36.88 1.26
N GLY A 15 4.89 -36.33 0.07
CA GLY A 15 3.70 -35.52 -0.20
C GLY A 15 3.94 -34.06 -0.58
N SER A 16 3.84 -33.80 -1.89
CA SER A 16 3.14 -32.70 -2.55
C SER A 16 3.21 -31.27 -1.97
N ALA A 17 3.82 -30.35 -2.73
CA ALA A 17 3.30 -28.99 -2.84
C ALA A 17 3.62 -28.42 -4.24
N ALA A 18 2.60 -28.38 -5.09
CA ALA A 18 2.53 -27.38 -6.14
C ALA A 18 2.24 -26.02 -5.49
N CYS A 19 2.98 -24.98 -5.87
CA CYS A 19 2.57 -23.56 -5.88
C CYS A 19 3.82 -22.77 -6.35
N GLY A 20 3.82 -22.17 -7.54
CA GLY A 20 2.93 -21.05 -7.82
C GLY A 20 3.40 -19.85 -7.00
N GLY A 21 4.55 -19.29 -7.37
CA GLY A 21 5.10 -18.09 -6.75
C GLY A 21 4.23 -16.88 -7.11
N GLY A 22 3.10 -16.74 -6.43
CA GLY A 22 2.31 -15.52 -6.43
C GLY A 22 3.01 -14.47 -5.58
N PRO A 23 3.16 -13.21 -6.06
CA PRO A 23 3.60 -12.13 -5.22
C PRO A 23 2.57 -11.95 -4.10
N SER A 24 2.99 -12.26 -2.87
CA SER A 24 2.13 -12.15 -1.69
C SER A 24 1.82 -10.67 -1.45
N SER A 25 0.62 -10.25 -1.83
CA SER A 25 0.09 -8.88 -1.70
C SER A 25 -0.38 -8.56 -0.27
N THR A 26 0.19 -9.25 0.72
CA THR A 26 -0.20 -9.10 2.12
C THR A 26 0.74 -8.07 2.75
N PRO A 27 0.24 -6.93 3.27
CA PRO A 27 1.09 -6.02 4.02
C PRO A 27 1.76 -6.81 5.15
N LEU A 28 3.09 -6.74 5.20
CA LEU A 28 3.88 -7.34 6.28
C LEU A 28 3.30 -6.82 7.60
N PRO A 29 2.86 -7.69 8.53
CA PRO A 29 2.33 -7.22 9.80
C PRO A 29 3.46 -6.54 10.56
N THR A 30 3.40 -5.21 10.64
CA THR A 30 4.16 -4.43 11.61
C THR A 30 3.61 -4.76 12.99
N ALA A 31 4.48 -4.92 13.99
CA ALA A 31 4.01 -5.05 15.36
C ALA A 31 3.11 -3.86 15.71
N ALA A 32 1.96 -4.12 16.34
CA ALA A 32 0.95 -3.10 16.60
C ALA A 32 1.57 -1.82 17.21
N GLY A 33 1.32 -0.67 16.58
CA GLY A 33 1.86 0.63 17.00
C GLY A 33 3.27 0.95 16.48
N THR A 34 3.90 0.08 15.68
CA THR A 34 5.21 0.36 15.06
C THR A 34 5.00 1.11 13.74
N PRO A 35 5.66 2.27 13.53
CA PRO A 35 5.63 2.96 12.25
C PRO A 35 6.12 2.07 11.11
N TYR A 36 5.45 2.18 9.97
CA TYR A 36 5.82 1.51 8.74
C TYR A 36 7.14 2.08 8.23
N THR A 37 7.90 1.29 7.46
CA THR A 37 8.96 1.85 6.61
C THR A 37 8.35 2.56 5.40
N ASP A 38 9.12 3.42 4.72
CA ASP A 38 8.68 4.06 3.48
C ASP A 38 8.18 3.02 2.45
N GLU A 39 8.86 1.89 2.32
CA GLU A 39 8.51 0.83 1.36
C GLU A 39 7.21 0.12 1.75
N GLN A 40 6.99 -0.15 3.03
CA GLN A 40 5.72 -0.71 3.52
C GLN A 40 4.56 0.28 3.33
N TYR A 41 4.82 1.57 3.59
CA TYR A 41 3.84 2.62 3.37
C TYR A 41 3.49 2.75 1.88
N LEU A 42 4.50 2.78 1.02
CA LEU A 42 4.34 2.80 -0.44
C LEU A 42 3.61 1.57 -0.96
N ALA A 43 3.85 0.38 -0.41
CA ALA A 43 3.15 -0.83 -0.83
C ALA A 43 1.63 -0.69 -0.66
N VAL A 44 1.16 -0.14 0.46
CA VAL A 44 -0.26 0.14 0.70
C VAL A 44 -0.76 1.23 -0.24
N MET A 45 -0.08 2.38 -0.27
CA MET A 45 -0.47 3.53 -1.11
C MET A 45 -0.60 3.14 -2.59
N CYS A 46 0.42 2.48 -3.14
CA CYS A 46 0.46 2.09 -4.54
C CYS A 46 -0.60 1.04 -4.89
N ARG A 47 -0.78 0.02 -4.03
CA ARG A 47 -1.82 -1.01 -4.22
C ARG A 47 -3.21 -0.37 -4.31
N ASP A 48 -3.52 0.53 -3.39
CA ASP A 48 -4.87 1.08 -3.28
C ASP A 48 -5.13 2.18 -4.30
N LEU A 49 -4.11 2.98 -4.65
CA LEU A 49 -4.17 3.89 -5.80
C LEU A 49 -4.38 3.15 -7.13
N ASP A 50 -3.68 2.03 -7.31
CA ASP A 50 -3.80 1.20 -8.50
C ASP A 50 -5.20 0.59 -8.60
N HIS A 51 -5.75 0.09 -7.48
CA HIS A 51 -7.14 -0.38 -7.40
C HIS A 51 -8.15 0.73 -7.68
N LEU A 52 -7.99 1.92 -7.05
CA LEU A 52 -8.87 3.06 -7.30
C LEU A 52 -8.82 3.49 -8.77
N THR A 53 -7.64 3.48 -9.38
CA THR A 53 -7.48 3.80 -10.81
C THR A 53 -8.21 2.78 -11.68
N ASP A 54 -8.11 1.48 -11.38
CA ASP A 54 -8.82 0.44 -12.11
C ASP A 54 -10.34 0.61 -12.01
N VAL A 55 -10.83 0.95 -10.82
CA VAL A 55 -12.25 1.25 -10.61
C VAL A 55 -12.65 2.51 -11.38
N LEU A 56 -11.86 3.60 -11.34
CA LEU A 56 -12.17 4.83 -12.08
C LEU A 56 -12.25 4.61 -13.60
N VAL A 57 -11.46 3.68 -14.14
CA VAL A 57 -11.47 3.35 -15.58
C VAL A 57 -12.65 2.45 -15.96
N THR A 58 -13.12 1.59 -15.05
CA THR A 58 -14.11 0.55 -15.35
C THR A 58 -15.51 0.82 -14.80
N ALA A 59 -15.63 1.65 -13.77
CA ALA A 59 -16.87 1.95 -13.10
C ALA A 59 -17.83 2.68 -14.04
N THR A 60 -19.10 2.28 -13.96
CA THR A 60 -20.19 2.89 -14.73
C THR A 60 -21.07 3.80 -13.87
N ASN A 61 -20.79 3.83 -12.56
CA ASN A 61 -21.56 4.59 -11.56
C ASN A 61 -20.63 5.08 -10.43
N ALA A 62 -21.11 6.07 -9.67
CA ALA A 62 -20.35 6.69 -8.59
C ALA A 62 -20.26 5.82 -7.32
N ASP A 63 -21.13 4.83 -7.15
CA ASP A 63 -21.16 3.99 -5.95
C ASP A 63 -19.98 3.01 -5.92
N ASP A 64 -19.59 2.47 -7.08
CA ASP A 64 -18.39 1.63 -7.20
C ASP A 64 -17.12 2.40 -6.80
N VAL A 65 -17.01 3.65 -7.24
CA VAL A 65 -15.89 4.54 -6.87
C VAL A 65 -15.94 4.86 -5.37
N ARG A 66 -17.13 5.12 -4.81
CA ARG A 66 -17.29 5.35 -3.37
C ARG A 66 -16.80 4.16 -2.54
N GLN A 67 -17.11 2.94 -2.96
CA GLN A 67 -16.65 1.72 -2.27
C GLN A 67 -15.13 1.57 -2.34
N ALA A 68 -14.52 1.87 -3.49
CA ALA A 68 -13.06 1.86 -3.63
C ALA A 68 -12.38 2.90 -2.71
N LEU A 69 -12.95 4.10 -2.61
CA LEU A 69 -12.48 5.14 -1.69
C LEU A 69 -12.61 4.72 -0.23
N GLN A 70 -13.76 4.14 0.16
CA GLN A 70 -13.98 3.67 1.53
C GLN A 70 -12.97 2.59 1.92
N ARG A 71 -12.72 1.62 1.03
CA ARG A 71 -11.70 0.60 1.23
C ARG A 71 -10.32 1.23 1.44
N PHE A 72 -9.94 2.19 0.60
CA PHE A 72 -8.65 2.87 0.71
C PHE A 72 -8.52 3.61 2.06
N ILE A 73 -9.57 4.31 2.50
CA ILE A 73 -9.61 4.97 3.81
C ILE A 73 -9.41 3.96 4.95
N ASP A 74 -10.10 2.82 4.89
CA ASP A 74 -10.02 1.80 5.94
C ASP A 74 -8.63 1.16 6.00
N ASP A 75 -8.04 0.86 4.84
CA ASP A 75 -6.66 0.40 4.71
C ASP A 75 -5.68 1.42 5.31
N LEU A 76 -5.80 2.71 4.96
CA LEU A 76 -4.94 3.76 5.49
C LEU A 76 -5.08 3.96 7.00
N ARG A 77 -6.30 3.90 7.56
CA ARG A 77 -6.52 4.03 9.01
C ARG A 77 -5.90 2.90 9.82
N SER A 78 -5.60 1.76 9.19
CA SER A 78 -4.88 0.66 9.83
C SER A 78 -3.36 0.83 9.84
N VAL A 79 -2.84 1.78 9.05
CA VAL A 79 -1.41 2.04 8.90
C VAL A 79 -0.93 3.03 9.96
N VAL A 80 0.25 2.76 10.52
CA VAL A 80 1.01 3.74 11.30
C VAL A 80 2.06 4.36 10.36
N PRO A 81 1.89 5.59 9.88
CA PRO A 81 2.82 6.18 8.90
C PRO A 81 4.19 6.48 9.53
N PRO A 82 5.25 6.59 8.72
CA PRO A 82 6.48 7.27 9.14
C PRO A 82 6.17 8.65 9.75
N ALA A 83 6.94 9.05 10.77
CA ALA A 83 6.61 10.24 11.57
C ALA A 83 6.52 11.53 10.75
N ASP A 84 7.39 11.69 9.74
CA ASP A 84 7.39 12.83 8.83
C ASP A 84 6.27 12.80 7.78
N LEU A 85 5.57 11.67 7.64
CA LEU A 85 4.38 11.52 6.82
C LEU A 85 3.07 11.66 7.59
N ALA A 86 3.08 11.74 8.92
CA ALA A 86 1.87 11.74 9.73
C ALA A 86 0.87 12.85 9.35
N ALA A 87 1.36 14.07 9.11
CA ALA A 87 0.52 15.19 8.70
C ALA A 87 -0.10 14.98 7.30
N PHE A 88 0.72 14.55 6.34
CA PHE A 88 0.24 14.21 5.00
C PHE A 88 -0.77 13.06 5.02
N HIS A 89 -0.49 12.00 5.80
CA HIS A 89 -1.34 10.83 5.91
C HIS A 89 -2.74 11.20 6.43
N ALA A 90 -2.81 12.03 7.47
CA ALA A 90 -4.08 12.55 7.98
C ALA A 90 -4.79 13.43 6.95
N ALA A 91 -4.07 14.32 6.26
CA ALA A 91 -4.64 15.18 5.22
C ALA A 91 -5.17 14.38 4.02
N PHE A 92 -4.47 13.31 3.63
CA PHE A 92 -4.87 12.45 2.52
C PHE A 92 -6.11 11.62 2.86
N ILE A 93 -6.21 11.09 4.09
CA ILE A 93 -7.44 10.45 4.57
C ILE A 93 -8.62 11.44 4.52
N ALA A 94 -8.45 12.66 5.04
CA ALA A 94 -9.49 13.68 5.01
C ALA A 94 -9.92 14.03 3.56
N TYR A 95 -8.96 14.14 2.64
CA TYR A 95 -9.22 14.33 1.22
C TYR A 95 -10.10 13.21 0.63
N LEU A 96 -9.82 11.95 0.94
CA LEU A 96 -10.62 10.81 0.49
C LEU A 96 -12.01 10.78 1.14
N GLU A 97 -12.11 11.13 2.43
CA GLU A 97 -13.38 11.21 3.15
C GLU A 97 -14.31 12.28 2.56
N GLU A 98 -13.77 13.45 2.24
CA GLU A 98 -14.52 14.52 1.56
C GLU A 98 -15.04 14.05 0.19
N ALA A 99 -14.24 13.26 -0.53
CA ALA A 99 -14.63 12.70 -1.81
C ALA A 99 -15.76 11.67 -1.72
N LEU A 100 -16.06 11.07 -0.56
CA LEU A 100 -17.18 10.12 -0.44
C LEU A 100 -18.54 10.76 -0.78
N ALA A 101 -18.69 12.07 -0.56
CA ALA A 101 -19.90 12.82 -0.90
C ALA A 101 -20.06 13.00 -2.42
N GLN A 102 -18.95 13.18 -3.14
CA GLN A 102 -18.90 13.31 -4.60
C GLN A 102 -17.74 12.46 -5.16
N PRO A 103 -17.93 11.13 -5.29
CA PRO A 103 -16.82 10.18 -5.53
C PRO A 103 -16.00 10.45 -6.78
N LEU A 104 -16.58 11.10 -7.79
CA LEU A 104 -15.91 11.40 -9.05
C LEU A 104 -15.03 12.66 -8.97
N ASP A 105 -15.11 13.46 -7.89
CA ASP A 105 -14.27 14.65 -7.72
C ASP A 105 -12.78 14.31 -7.64
N VAL A 106 -12.44 13.08 -7.24
CA VAL A 106 -11.03 12.62 -7.21
C VAL A 106 -10.36 12.60 -8.58
N ILE A 107 -11.14 12.68 -9.67
CA ILE A 107 -10.62 12.77 -11.05
C ILE A 107 -10.09 14.18 -11.33
N THR A 108 -10.69 15.21 -10.74
CA THR A 108 -10.41 16.62 -11.07
C THR A 108 -9.72 17.36 -9.93
N ARG A 109 -9.98 16.96 -8.68
CA ARG A 109 -9.36 17.52 -7.49
C ARG A 109 -8.00 16.90 -7.28
N LYS A 110 -6.99 17.75 -7.06
CA LYS A 110 -5.65 17.27 -6.74
C LYS A 110 -5.59 16.80 -5.29
N PRO A 111 -4.90 15.68 -5.01
CA PRO A 111 -4.65 15.27 -3.63
C PRO A 111 -3.68 16.24 -2.95
N PRO A 112 -3.67 16.31 -1.61
CA PRO A 112 -2.58 16.95 -0.89
C PRO A 112 -1.25 16.26 -1.24
N LEU A 113 -0.14 17.00 -1.16
CA LEU A 113 1.21 16.45 -1.30
C LEU A 113 1.94 16.52 0.04
N PRO A 114 2.85 15.57 0.33
CA PRO A 114 3.79 15.73 1.43
C PRO A 114 4.83 16.80 1.09
N GLU A 115 5.59 17.22 2.11
CA GLU A 115 6.76 18.09 1.95
C GLU A 115 7.71 17.59 0.85
N GLU A 116 8.36 18.51 0.13
CA GLU A 116 9.08 18.18 -1.10
C GLU A 116 10.18 17.13 -0.88
N GLU A 117 10.95 17.24 0.21
CA GLU A 117 12.02 16.29 0.53
C GLU A 117 11.48 14.88 0.79
N VAL A 118 10.37 14.78 1.53
CA VAL A 118 9.68 13.53 1.82
C VAL A 118 9.11 12.94 0.53
N ARG A 119 8.46 13.78 -0.29
CA ARG A 119 7.91 13.38 -1.59
C ARG A 119 8.99 12.80 -2.50
N ARG A 120 10.14 13.47 -2.63
CA ARG A 120 11.27 13.00 -3.44
C ARG A 120 11.86 11.70 -2.91
N ARG A 121 11.94 11.54 -1.59
CA ARG A 121 12.41 10.30 -0.95
C ARG A 121 11.48 9.12 -1.27
N LEU A 122 10.16 9.32 -1.20
CA LEU A 122 9.18 8.31 -1.57
C LEU A 122 9.22 7.99 -3.06
N ALA A 123 9.24 9.01 -3.93
CA ALA A 123 9.31 8.84 -5.38
C ALA A 123 10.54 8.00 -5.81
N ALA A 124 11.70 8.22 -5.18
CA ALA A 124 12.91 7.45 -5.47
C ALA A 124 12.79 5.96 -5.11
N LYS A 125 11.86 5.59 -4.22
CA LYS A 125 11.65 4.22 -3.74
C LYS A 125 10.54 3.48 -4.49
N GLU A 126 9.64 4.19 -5.18
CA GLU A 126 8.58 3.56 -5.98
C GLU A 126 9.08 2.43 -6.91
N PRO A 127 10.21 2.58 -7.64
CA PRO A 127 10.69 1.50 -8.53
C PRO A 127 11.13 0.23 -7.80
N THR A 128 11.37 0.30 -6.49
CA THR A 128 11.80 -0.83 -5.66
C THR A 128 10.63 -1.54 -4.98
N VAL A 129 9.41 -1.00 -5.07
CA VAL A 129 8.21 -1.53 -4.41
C VAL A 129 7.34 -2.24 -5.46
N PRO A 130 7.10 -3.56 -5.36
CA PRO A 130 6.37 -4.34 -6.36
C PRO A 130 4.95 -3.84 -6.66
N GLU A 131 4.27 -3.29 -5.67
CA GLU A 131 2.91 -2.77 -5.78
C GLU A 131 2.83 -1.46 -6.58
N CYS A 132 3.95 -0.72 -6.70
CA CYS A 132 4.03 0.53 -7.45
C CYS A 132 4.19 0.30 -8.96
N ARG A 133 3.16 -0.29 -9.57
CA ARG A 133 3.10 -0.61 -11.01
C ARG A 133 2.90 0.61 -11.90
N ARG A 134 2.33 1.68 -11.34
CA ARG A 134 2.06 2.97 -11.98
C ARG A 134 2.71 4.07 -11.14
N PRO A 135 3.26 5.13 -11.76
CA PRO A 135 3.81 6.26 -11.01
C PRO A 135 2.68 6.95 -10.23
N THR A 136 2.94 7.28 -8.97
CA THR A 136 1.96 7.99 -8.14
C THR A 136 2.16 9.51 -8.21
N PHE A 137 1.32 10.27 -7.53
CA PHE A 137 1.49 11.71 -7.33
C PHE A 137 2.80 12.09 -6.62
N PHE A 138 3.50 11.15 -5.96
CA PHE A 138 4.84 11.40 -5.45
C PHE A 138 5.84 11.65 -6.59
N SER A 139 5.70 10.92 -7.71
CA SER A 139 6.62 10.97 -8.86
C SER A 139 6.18 11.90 -9.98
N VAL A 140 4.87 12.14 -10.16
CA VAL A 140 4.36 12.89 -11.33
C VAL A 140 4.10 14.38 -11.06
N GLU A 141 3.86 14.80 -9.82
CA GLU A 141 3.61 16.22 -9.54
C GLU A 141 4.94 17.00 -9.49
N PRO A 142 5.05 18.14 -10.19
CA PRO A 142 6.21 19.03 -10.06
C PRO A 142 6.38 19.48 -8.60
N ALA A 143 7.61 19.74 -8.17
CA ALA A 143 7.82 20.47 -6.93
C ALA A 143 7.06 21.80 -7.00
N ALA A 144 6.31 22.14 -5.94
CA ALA A 144 5.71 23.46 -5.85
C ALA A 144 6.86 24.47 -5.94
N THR A 145 6.87 25.30 -6.98
CA THR A 145 7.88 26.34 -7.13
C THR A 145 7.76 27.26 -5.90
N PRO A 146 8.84 27.50 -5.14
CA PRO A 146 8.78 28.49 -4.08
C PRO A 146 8.39 29.81 -4.72
N THR A 147 7.28 30.39 -4.27
CA THR A 147 6.89 31.74 -4.68
C THR A 147 7.95 32.69 -4.10
N PRO A 148 8.59 33.54 -4.93
CA PRO A 148 9.64 34.45 -4.48
C PRO A 148 9.14 35.51 -3.50
#